data_AF-A0A409W7D0-F1
#
_entry.id   AF-A0A409W7D0-F1
#
_cell.length_a   1.000
_cell.length_b   1.000
_cell.length_c   1.000
_cell.angle_alpha   90.00
_cell.angle_beta   90.00
_cell.angle_gamma   90.00
#
_symmetry.space_group_name_H-M   'P 1'
#
loop_
_entity.id
_entity.type
_entity.pdbx_description
1 polymer ?
#
loop_
_entity_poly.entity_id
_entity_poly.type
_entity_poly.pdbx_seq_one_letter_code
_entity_poly.pdbx_strand_id
1 'polypeptide(L)'
;MSTPSPLLRDFPELSHLSREDLEDLLTDPVYFQAVFHSLSFVKELYNSQAELGSANEAIARNNLALQQRLYDLRTETKDAFDDAKALEVRWKEVEKEQKEVYQRFDQNFLLLRLRHSITAQDDASEALASSFVQQVSDAPYTSYTSSSYASSSTPNPTAALREESGTPSGTGTPRTGRDVDEFIRNFRELRKVYHKRALWAEKWGRGEVLWRDD
;
A
#
# COMPACT_ATOMS: atom_id res chain seq x y z
N MET A 1 -47.26 86.79 -30.16
CA MET A 1 -46.12 85.87 -29.93
C MET A 1 -46.42 85.10 -28.65
N SER A 2 -47.12 83.97 -28.75
CA SER A 2 -47.40 83.13 -27.57
C SER A 2 -46.15 82.31 -27.28
N THR A 3 -45.61 82.47 -26.07
CA THR A 3 -44.52 81.64 -25.57
C THR A 3 -44.96 80.18 -25.56
N PRO A 4 -44.14 79.23 -26.06
CA PRO A 4 -44.45 77.81 -25.95
C PRO A 4 -44.58 77.45 -24.46
N SER A 5 -45.69 76.82 -24.09
CA SER A 5 -45.93 76.33 -22.74
C SER A 5 -44.82 75.34 -22.34
N PRO A 6 -44.42 75.28 -21.06
CA PRO A 6 -43.32 74.43 -20.60
C PRO A 6 -43.51 72.95 -20.96
N LEU A 7 -44.76 72.46 -21.03
CA LEU A 7 -45.10 71.12 -21.52
C LEU A 7 -44.68 70.88 -22.98
N LEU A 8 -44.84 71.88 -23.86
CA LEU A 8 -44.46 71.78 -25.27
C LEU A 8 -42.94 71.89 -25.48
N ARG A 9 -42.21 72.40 -24.49
CA ARG A 9 -40.74 72.44 -24.49
C ARG A 9 -40.14 71.08 -24.14
N ASP A 10 -40.74 70.38 -23.19
CA ASP A 10 -40.28 69.06 -22.74
C ASP A 10 -40.82 67.92 -23.62
N PHE A 11 -41.98 68.13 -24.26
CA PHE A 11 -42.64 67.17 -25.15
C PHE A 11 -42.99 67.83 -26.49
N PRO A 12 -42.01 68.06 -27.38
CA PRO A 12 -42.23 68.68 -28.68
C PRO A 12 -43.15 67.83 -29.58
N GLU A 13 -43.19 66.52 -29.32
CA GLU A 13 -44.09 65.56 -29.98
C GLU A 13 -45.58 65.85 -29.71
N LEU A 14 -45.95 66.67 -28.73
CA LEU A 14 -47.34 67.05 -28.47
C LEU A 14 -47.73 68.38 -29.15
N SER A 15 -46.79 69.04 -29.84
CA SER A 15 -47.00 70.37 -30.45
C SER A 15 -47.91 70.37 -31.69
N HIS A 16 -48.10 69.21 -32.32
CA HIS A 16 -48.95 69.07 -33.50
C HIS A 16 -50.39 68.69 -33.16
N LEU A 17 -50.69 68.35 -31.89
CA LEU A 17 -52.05 68.08 -31.43
C LEU A 17 -52.80 69.38 -31.14
N SER A 18 -54.08 69.42 -31.49
CA SER A 18 -54.93 70.57 -31.17
C SER A 18 -55.29 70.60 -29.68
N ARG A 19 -55.81 71.74 -29.20
CA ARG A 19 -56.26 71.87 -27.82
C ARG A 19 -57.40 70.90 -27.48
N GLU A 20 -58.30 70.65 -28.44
CA GLU A 20 -59.41 69.70 -28.30
C GLU A 20 -58.86 68.27 -28.21
N ASP A 21 -57.87 67.91 -29.03
CA ASP A 21 -57.20 66.61 -28.93
C ASP A 21 -56.51 66.39 -27.58
N LEU A 22 -55.94 67.44 -26.97
CA LEU A 22 -55.31 67.36 -25.64
C LEU A 22 -56.34 67.22 -24.50
N GLU A 23 -57.54 67.78 -24.66
CA GLU A 23 -58.65 67.60 -23.71
C GLU A 23 -59.25 66.19 -23.84
N ASP A 24 -59.38 65.68 -25.06
CA ASP A 24 -59.79 64.30 -25.34
C ASP A 24 -58.73 63.30 -24.85
N LEU A 25 -57.43 63.62 -24.96
CA LEU A 25 -56.33 62.84 -24.41
C LEU A 25 -56.40 62.70 -22.88
N LEU A 26 -56.89 63.72 -22.18
CA LEU A 26 -57.08 63.68 -20.72
C LEU A 26 -58.38 62.98 -20.30
N THR A 27 -59.35 62.91 -21.20
CA THR A 27 -60.71 62.40 -20.91
C THR A 27 -60.88 60.94 -21.33
N ASP A 28 -60.24 60.50 -22.42
CA ASP A 28 -60.27 59.13 -22.93
C ASP A 28 -58.94 58.39 -22.68
N PRO A 29 -58.91 57.40 -21.76
CA PRO A 29 -57.73 56.58 -21.48
C PRO A 29 -57.23 55.78 -22.68
N VAL A 30 -58.12 55.40 -23.60
CA VAL A 30 -57.78 54.58 -24.77
C VAL A 30 -57.07 55.44 -25.82
N TYR A 31 -57.56 56.67 -26.02
CA TYR A 31 -56.90 57.64 -26.89
C TYR A 31 -55.52 58.04 -26.37
N PHE A 32 -55.39 58.26 -25.05
CA PHE A 32 -54.09 58.47 -24.40
C PHE A 32 -53.11 57.32 -24.67
N GLN A 33 -53.55 56.07 -24.45
CA GLN A 33 -52.73 54.89 -24.71
C GLN A 33 -52.28 54.82 -26.18
N ALA A 34 -53.18 55.09 -27.13
CA ALA A 34 -52.85 55.07 -28.55
C ALA A 34 -51.77 56.11 -28.91
N VAL A 35 -51.92 57.35 -28.43
CA VAL A 35 -50.92 58.42 -28.65
C VAL A 35 -49.61 58.11 -27.91
N PHE A 36 -49.65 57.63 -26.67
CA PHE A 36 -48.47 57.23 -25.91
C PHE A 36 -47.65 56.15 -26.61
N HIS A 37 -48.31 55.09 -27.12
CA HIS A 37 -47.65 54.03 -27.89
C HIS A 37 -47.24 54.47 -29.29
N SER A 38 -47.75 55.59 -29.78
CA SER A 38 -47.33 56.16 -31.07
C SER A 38 -45.99 56.90 -30.99
N LEU A 39 -45.61 57.40 -29.79
CA LEU A 39 -44.37 58.14 -29.55
C LEU A 39 -43.14 57.29 -29.91
N SER A 40 -42.22 57.90 -30.67
CA SER A 40 -40.98 57.26 -31.13
C SER A 40 -40.14 56.73 -29.97
N PHE A 41 -39.90 57.57 -28.96
CA PHE A 41 -39.15 57.20 -27.75
C PHE A 41 -39.75 55.98 -27.04
N VAL A 42 -41.08 55.93 -26.91
CA VAL A 42 -41.78 54.81 -26.24
C VAL A 42 -41.67 53.53 -27.08
N LYS A 43 -41.77 53.62 -28.41
CA LYS A 43 -41.54 52.49 -29.32
C LYS A 43 -40.11 51.97 -29.24
N GLU A 44 -39.11 52.86 -29.23
CA GLU A 44 -37.70 52.50 -29.05
C GLU A 44 -37.46 51.82 -27.71
N LEU A 45 -38.10 52.32 -26.64
CA LEU A 45 -38.01 51.72 -25.32
C LEU A 45 -38.61 50.30 -25.31
N TYR A 46 -39.79 50.08 -25.88
CA TYR A 46 -40.37 48.74 -26.01
C TYR A 46 -39.52 47.80 -26.87
N ASN A 47 -38.96 48.30 -27.98
CA ASN A 47 -38.06 47.52 -28.83
C ASN A 47 -36.81 47.10 -28.05
N SER A 48 -36.15 48.04 -27.36
CA SER A 48 -34.98 47.74 -26.54
C SER A 48 -35.29 46.77 -25.39
N GLN A 49 -36.47 46.89 -24.77
CA GLN A 49 -36.94 45.96 -23.75
C GLN A 49 -37.14 44.54 -24.31
N ALA A 50 -37.73 44.43 -25.50
CA ALA A 50 -37.93 43.15 -26.17
C ALA A 50 -36.60 42.50 -26.58
N GLU A 51 -35.65 43.30 -27.09
CA GLU A 51 -34.31 42.84 -27.43
C GLU A 51 -33.58 42.30 -26.20
N LEU A 52 -33.55 43.04 -25.09
CA LEU A 52 -32.95 42.59 -23.83
C LEU A 52 -33.63 41.33 -23.28
N GLY A 53 -34.95 41.24 -23.39
CA GLY A 53 -35.71 40.04 -23.03
C GLY A 53 -35.26 38.82 -23.84
N SER A 54 -35.18 38.97 -25.16
CA SER A 54 -34.74 37.90 -26.07
C SER A 54 -33.28 37.48 -25.82
N ALA A 55 -32.40 38.42 -25.51
CA ALA A 55 -30.99 38.17 -25.20
C ALA A 55 -30.85 37.40 -23.88
N ASN A 56 -31.58 37.81 -22.83
CA ASN A 56 -31.60 37.12 -21.55
C ASN A 56 -32.15 35.69 -21.70
N GLU A 57 -33.21 35.51 -22.48
CA GLU A 57 -33.77 34.20 -22.76
C GLU A 57 -32.77 33.30 -23.51
N ALA A 58 -32.04 33.85 -24.48
CA ALA A 58 -31.00 33.12 -25.20
C ALA A 58 -29.86 32.68 -24.26
N ILE A 59 -29.44 33.54 -23.32
CA ILE A 59 -28.43 33.20 -22.30
C ILE A 59 -28.96 32.10 -21.37
N ALA A 60 -30.22 32.21 -20.91
CA ALA A 60 -30.82 31.19 -20.07
C ALA A 60 -30.91 29.83 -20.77
N ARG A 61 -31.30 29.81 -22.05
CA ARG A 61 -31.32 28.60 -22.88
C ARG A 61 -29.93 27.98 -23.01
N ASN A 62 -28.90 28.79 -23.23
CA ASN A 62 -27.52 28.29 -23.30
C ASN A 62 -27.05 27.70 -21.97
N ASN A 63 -27.30 28.40 -20.86
CA ASN A 63 -26.96 27.91 -19.52
C ASN A 63 -27.64 26.57 -19.22
N LEU A 64 -28.93 26.42 -19.55
CA LEU A 64 -29.65 25.15 -19.39
C LEU A 64 -29.09 24.04 -20.29
N ALA A 65 -28.72 24.37 -21.53
CA ALA A 65 -28.14 23.40 -22.46
C ALA A 65 -26.76 22.88 -21.97
N LEU A 66 -25.96 23.74 -21.34
CA LEU A 66 -24.65 23.36 -20.81
C LEU A 66 -24.73 22.62 -19.47
N GLN A 67 -25.81 22.81 -18.72
CA GLN A 67 -25.96 22.28 -17.37
C GLN A 67 -25.69 20.78 -17.30
N GLN A 68 -26.37 19.98 -18.14
CA GLN A 68 -26.23 18.52 -18.10
C GLN A 68 -24.80 18.08 -18.40
N ARG A 69 -24.18 18.63 -19.46
CA ARG A 69 -22.80 18.29 -19.83
C ARG A 69 -21.79 18.64 -18.74
N LEU A 70 -21.99 19.75 -18.03
CA LEU A 70 -21.12 20.13 -16.90
C LEU A 70 -21.29 19.19 -15.71
N TYR A 71 -22.51 18.72 -15.44
CA TYR A 71 -22.74 17.70 -14.42
C TYR A 71 -22.07 16.38 -14.80
N ASP A 72 -22.26 15.92 -16.05
CA ASP A 72 -21.67 14.68 -16.54
C ASP A 72 -20.14 14.72 -16.47
N LEU A 73 -19.53 15.83 -16.92
CA LEU A 73 -18.08 16.02 -16.85
C LEU A 73 -17.57 16.04 -15.40
N ARG A 74 -18.34 16.65 -14.49
CA ARG A 74 -18.00 16.68 -13.06
C ARG A 74 -18.05 15.30 -12.45
N THR A 75 -19.07 14.49 -12.79
CA THR A 75 -19.18 13.12 -12.31
C THR A 75 -18.06 12.25 -12.85
N GLU A 76 -17.77 12.33 -14.16
CA GLU A 76 -16.67 11.58 -14.78
C GLU A 76 -15.32 11.92 -14.14
N THR A 77 -15.05 13.21 -13.93
CA THR A 77 -13.81 13.66 -13.28
C THR A 77 -13.71 13.15 -11.84
N LYS A 78 -14.84 13.12 -11.12
CA LYS A 78 -14.89 12.59 -9.77
C LYS A 78 -14.61 11.09 -9.75
N ASP A 79 -15.28 10.34 -10.60
CA ASP A 79 -15.13 8.89 -10.66
C ASP A 79 -13.69 8.50 -11.04
N ALA A 80 -13.11 9.17 -12.05
CA ALA A 80 -11.71 8.98 -12.43
C ALA A 80 -10.72 9.33 -11.30
N PHE A 81 -11.02 10.36 -10.51
CA PHE A 81 -10.21 10.72 -9.34
C PHE A 81 -10.32 9.69 -8.22
N ASP A 82 -11.53 9.21 -7.94
CA ASP A 82 -11.79 8.21 -6.92
C ASP A 82 -11.10 6.88 -7.30
N ASP A 83 -11.14 6.48 -8.58
CA ASP A 83 -10.41 5.33 -9.11
C ASP A 83 -8.89 5.49 -8.98
N ALA A 84 -8.35 6.66 -9.34
CA ALA A 84 -6.93 6.94 -9.19
C ALA A 84 -6.48 6.87 -7.72
N LYS A 85 -7.33 7.34 -6.80
CA LYS A 85 -7.08 7.24 -5.35
C LYS A 85 -7.12 5.81 -4.85
N ALA A 86 -8.07 5.00 -5.34
CA ALA A 86 -8.11 3.57 -5.02
C ALA A 86 -6.85 2.84 -5.53
N LEU A 87 -6.38 3.17 -6.73
CA LEU A 87 -5.13 2.64 -7.28
C LEU A 87 -3.90 3.08 -6.47
N GLU A 88 -3.85 4.33 -5.99
CA GLU A 88 -2.77 4.82 -5.12
C GLU A 88 -2.69 4.01 -3.81
N VAL A 89 -3.84 3.68 -3.21
CA VAL A 89 -3.89 2.84 -2.00
C VAL A 89 -3.39 1.43 -2.31
N ARG A 90 -3.91 0.81 -3.38
CA ARG A 90 -3.47 -0.53 -3.81
C ARG A 90 -1.98 -0.58 -4.15
N TRP A 91 -1.44 0.49 -4.74
CA TRP A 91 -0.01 0.58 -5.05
C TRP A 91 0.86 0.49 -3.80
N LYS A 92 0.47 1.16 -2.71
CA LYS A 92 1.21 1.10 -1.43
C LYS A 92 1.22 -0.31 -0.84
N GLU A 93 0.14 -1.06 -1.01
CA GLU A 93 0.08 -2.47 -0.59
C GLU A 93 1.04 -3.34 -1.41
N VAL A 94 0.99 -3.22 -2.73
CA VAL A 94 1.86 -3.96 -3.65
C VAL A 94 3.33 -3.59 -3.44
N GLU A 95 3.65 -2.32 -3.20
CA GLU A 95 5.01 -1.87 -2.90
C GLU A 95 5.52 -2.46 -1.58
N LYS A 96 4.65 -2.58 -0.57
CA LYS A 96 4.99 -3.25 0.69
C LYS A 96 5.25 -4.74 0.46
N GLU A 97 4.37 -5.44 -0.26
CA GLU A 97 4.54 -6.86 -0.60
C GLU A 97 5.85 -7.07 -1.39
N GLN A 98 6.12 -6.21 -2.37
CA GLN A 98 7.37 -6.22 -3.12
C GLN A 98 8.56 -6.06 -2.18
N LYS A 99 8.56 -5.04 -1.32
CA LYS A 99 9.65 -4.81 -0.38
C LYS A 99 9.87 -5.99 0.55
N GLU A 100 8.82 -6.65 1.03
CA GLU A 100 8.92 -7.85 1.86
C GLU A 100 9.54 -9.04 1.12
N VAL A 101 9.18 -9.24 -0.16
CA VAL A 101 9.78 -10.27 -1.01
C VAL A 101 11.25 -9.96 -1.28
N TYR A 102 11.55 -8.74 -1.73
CA TYR A 102 12.91 -8.33 -2.08
C TYR A 102 13.85 -8.28 -0.87
N GLN A 103 13.36 -7.93 0.33
CA GLN A 103 14.18 -7.98 1.55
C GLN A 103 14.77 -9.38 1.80
N ARG A 104 14.05 -10.46 1.45
CA ARG A 104 14.54 -11.83 1.64
C ARG A 104 15.66 -12.20 0.66
N PHE A 105 15.77 -11.47 -0.43
CA PHE A 105 16.79 -11.66 -1.46
C PHE A 105 17.79 -10.50 -1.49
N ASP A 106 17.68 -9.55 -0.56
CA ASP A 106 18.65 -8.47 -0.42
C ASP A 106 20.03 -9.06 -0.12
N GLN A 107 21.07 -8.48 -0.70
CA GLN A 107 22.43 -8.95 -0.59
C GLN A 107 22.87 -9.04 0.88
N ASN A 108 22.46 -8.07 1.70
CA ASN A 108 22.76 -8.04 3.13
C ASN A 108 22.03 -9.16 3.88
N PHE A 109 20.77 -9.41 3.54
CA PHE A 109 19.98 -10.48 4.17
C PHE A 109 20.52 -11.87 3.82
N LEU A 110 20.89 -12.10 2.56
CA LEU A 110 21.50 -13.35 2.13
C LEU A 110 22.86 -13.57 2.81
N LEU A 111 23.68 -12.52 2.96
CA LEU A 111 24.94 -12.59 3.70
C LEU A 111 24.71 -12.89 5.19
N LEU A 112 23.71 -12.26 5.81
CA LEU A 112 23.31 -12.55 7.19
C LEU A 112 22.87 -14.02 7.34
N ARG A 113 22.07 -14.54 6.41
CA ARG A 113 21.67 -15.95 6.40
C ARG A 113 22.87 -16.88 6.24
N LEU A 114 23.83 -16.52 5.39
CA LEU A 114 25.08 -17.27 5.24
C LEU A 114 25.86 -17.29 6.55
N ARG A 115 25.99 -16.14 7.24
CA ARG A 115 26.62 -16.05 8.57
C ARG A 115 25.93 -16.95 9.60
N HIS A 116 24.60 -16.93 9.69
CA HIS A 116 23.88 -17.84 10.59
C HIS A 116 24.14 -19.31 10.24
N SER A 117 24.19 -19.66 8.96
CA SER A 117 24.50 -21.03 8.52
C SER A 117 25.95 -21.44 8.81
N ILE A 118 26.87 -20.50 9.00
CA ILE A 118 28.26 -20.75 9.43
C ILE A 118 28.26 -21.07 10.91
N THR A 119 27.63 -20.23 11.74
CA THR A 119 27.50 -20.45 13.18
C THR A 119 26.82 -21.79 13.48
N ALA A 120 25.68 -22.08 12.85
CA ALA A 120 24.98 -23.35 13.04
C ALA A 120 25.83 -24.57 12.62
N GLN A 121 26.71 -24.40 11.63
CA GLN A 121 27.63 -25.47 11.20
C GLN A 121 28.77 -25.68 12.19
N ASP A 122 29.26 -24.60 12.80
CA ASP A 122 30.26 -24.63 13.87
C ASP A 122 29.68 -25.35 15.10
N ASP A 123 28.50 -24.90 15.56
CA ASP A 123 27.76 -25.49 16.68
C ASP A 123 27.49 -26.98 16.46
N ALA A 124 27.09 -27.38 15.24
CA ALA A 124 26.88 -28.79 14.91
C ALA A 124 28.18 -29.61 14.95
N SER A 125 29.31 -29.03 14.53
CA SER A 125 30.61 -29.70 14.60
C SER A 125 31.11 -29.85 16.04
N GLU A 126 30.90 -28.83 16.88
CA GLU A 126 31.24 -28.85 18.30
C GLU A 126 30.33 -29.81 19.09
N ALA A 127 29.04 -29.88 18.76
CA ALA A 127 28.12 -30.86 19.35
C ALA A 127 28.53 -32.30 19.02
N LEU A 128 28.92 -32.56 17.76
CA LEU A 128 29.42 -33.87 17.33
C LEU A 128 30.70 -34.23 18.09
N ALA A 129 31.67 -33.30 18.19
CA ALA A 129 32.89 -33.49 18.97
C ALA A 129 32.61 -33.77 20.45
N SER A 130 31.72 -32.99 21.07
CA SER A 130 31.35 -33.15 22.49
C SER A 130 30.70 -34.51 22.75
N SER A 131 29.79 -34.94 21.87
CA SER A 131 29.15 -36.26 21.99
C SER A 131 30.14 -37.42 21.88
N PHE A 132 31.13 -37.30 21.00
CA PHE A 132 32.19 -38.31 20.85
C PHE A 132 33.09 -38.38 22.08
N VAL A 133 33.51 -37.23 22.62
CA VAL A 133 34.32 -37.18 23.86
C VAL A 133 33.56 -37.82 25.02
N GLN A 134 32.27 -37.51 25.17
CA GLN A 134 31.44 -38.09 26.23
C GLN A 134 31.33 -39.62 26.09
N GLN A 135 31.13 -40.12 24.87
CA GLN A 135 31.06 -41.55 24.59
C GLN A 135 32.40 -42.28 24.83
N VAL A 136 33.53 -41.61 24.59
CA VAL A 136 34.88 -42.13 24.87
C VAL A 136 35.18 -42.11 26.37
N SER A 137 34.72 -41.10 27.12
CA SER A 137 34.90 -41.03 28.58
C SER A 137 34.02 -42.01 29.36
N ASP A 138 32.84 -42.34 28.85
CA ASP A 138 31.93 -43.34 29.44
C ASP A 138 32.33 -44.79 29.11
N ALA A 139 33.39 -45.00 28.31
CA ALA A 139 33.93 -46.33 28.04
C ALA A 139 34.64 -46.86 29.31
N PRO A 140 34.18 -47.97 29.91
CA PRO A 140 34.83 -48.51 31.10
C PRO A 140 36.27 -48.92 30.76
N TYR A 141 37.24 -48.30 31.43
CA TYR A 141 38.63 -48.73 31.44
C TYR A 141 38.68 -50.22 31.80
N THR A 142 39.10 -51.07 30.85
CA THR A 142 39.56 -52.43 31.18
C THR A 142 40.90 -52.30 31.90
N SER A 143 40.88 -52.02 33.20
CA SER A 143 42.04 -52.21 34.06
C SER A 143 42.21 -53.71 34.31
N TYR A 144 43.29 -54.26 33.77
CA TYR A 144 43.86 -55.52 34.21
C TYR A 144 44.30 -55.34 35.67
N THR A 145 43.48 -55.79 36.61
CA THR A 145 43.87 -55.88 38.03
C THR A 145 43.57 -57.28 38.53
N SER A 146 44.67 -57.93 38.91
CA SER A 146 44.81 -59.28 39.41
C SER A 146 43.84 -59.66 40.52
N SER A 147 43.45 -60.94 40.47
CA SER A 147 42.77 -61.73 41.50
C SER A 147 43.33 -61.52 42.91
N SER A 148 42.45 -61.29 43.90
CA SER A 148 42.44 -62.08 45.15
C SER A 148 41.25 -61.78 46.07
N TYR A 149 40.76 -62.87 46.66
CA TYR A 149 39.89 -63.10 47.82
C TYR A 149 38.41 -62.70 47.77
N ALA A 150 37.61 -63.76 47.72
CA ALA A 150 36.23 -63.84 48.12
C ALA A 150 36.01 -63.45 49.58
N SER A 151 34.86 -62.86 49.88
CA SER A 151 34.09 -63.17 51.08
C SER A 151 32.61 -62.86 50.86
N SER A 152 31.83 -63.89 51.15
CA SER A 152 30.37 -64.04 51.12
C SER A 152 29.64 -63.11 52.08
N SER A 153 28.46 -62.63 51.66
CA SER A 153 27.23 -62.59 52.49
C SER A 153 26.02 -62.14 51.65
N THR A 154 25.03 -63.01 51.55
CA THR A 154 23.63 -62.76 51.11
C THR A 154 22.72 -63.42 52.14
N PRO A 155 21.39 -63.21 52.15
CA PRO A 155 20.58 -62.07 51.71
C PRO A 155 19.51 -61.70 52.78
N ASN A 156 18.70 -60.65 52.56
CA ASN A 156 17.24 -60.82 52.70
C ASN A 156 16.42 -59.68 52.03
N PRO A 157 15.16 -59.97 51.62
CA PRO A 157 14.36 -59.18 50.68
C PRO A 157 13.33 -58.29 51.40
N THR A 158 12.62 -57.44 50.64
CA THR A 158 11.13 -57.45 50.46
C THR A 158 10.65 -56.14 49.79
N ALA A 159 9.87 -56.28 48.69
CA ALA A 159 8.86 -55.36 48.13
C ALA A 159 9.31 -53.97 47.58
N ALA A 160 8.80 -53.41 46.47
CA ALA A 160 7.70 -53.75 45.57
C ALA A 160 7.83 -52.97 44.22
N LEU A 161 7.34 -53.62 43.15
CA LEU A 161 6.57 -53.10 42.00
C LEU A 161 6.84 -51.68 41.48
N ARG A 162 7.37 -51.56 40.23
CA ARG A 162 6.75 -50.69 39.21
C ARG A 162 7.27 -50.87 37.77
N GLU A 163 6.32 -51.12 36.87
CA GLU A 163 6.19 -50.72 35.45
C GLU A 163 7.30 -51.02 34.43
N GLU A 164 7.04 -52.06 33.62
CA GLU A 164 7.53 -52.20 32.25
C GLU A 164 6.97 -51.08 31.34
N SER A 165 7.85 -50.36 30.65
CA SER A 165 7.54 -49.77 29.35
C SER A 165 8.85 -49.58 28.57
N GLY A 166 8.89 -50.13 27.36
CA GLY A 166 10.11 -50.35 26.58
C GLY A 166 10.80 -49.06 26.14
N THR A 167 12.08 -48.96 26.50
CA THR A 167 13.06 -48.13 25.80
C THR A 167 13.63 -48.90 24.60
N PRO A 168 13.78 -48.26 23.43
CA PRO A 168 14.37 -48.91 22.26
C PRO A 168 15.83 -49.22 22.57
N SER A 169 16.13 -50.52 22.51
CA SER A 169 17.46 -51.07 22.46
C SER A 169 18.20 -50.47 21.26
N GLY A 170 19.18 -49.62 21.57
CA GLY A 170 20.07 -48.96 20.62
C GLY A 170 21.37 -48.53 21.31
N THR A 171 21.84 -49.33 22.27
CA THR A 171 23.13 -49.17 22.93
C THR A 171 24.25 -49.66 22.00
N GLY A 172 24.63 -48.80 21.05
CA GLY A 172 25.90 -48.91 20.35
C GLY A 172 27.04 -48.61 21.33
N THR A 173 27.53 -49.65 22.01
CA THR A 173 28.83 -49.60 22.68
C THR A 173 29.89 -49.18 21.65
N PRO A 174 30.75 -48.17 21.92
CA PRO A 174 31.80 -47.78 20.99
C PRO A 174 32.82 -48.90 20.97
N ARG A 175 32.68 -49.80 20.01
CA ARG A 175 33.57 -50.94 19.83
C ARG A 175 33.97 -50.92 18.38
N THR A 176 35.22 -50.51 18.18
CA THR A 176 36.10 -50.66 17.01
C THR A 176 36.47 -49.36 16.32
N GLY A 177 37.64 -49.34 15.69
CA GLY A 177 38.14 -48.20 14.91
C GLY A 177 37.16 -47.67 13.87
N ARG A 178 36.10 -48.42 13.51
CA ARG A 178 35.01 -47.95 12.65
C ARG A 178 34.24 -46.76 13.23
N ASP A 179 33.96 -46.73 14.53
CA ASP A 179 33.21 -45.61 15.15
C ASP A 179 34.06 -44.33 15.15
N VAL A 180 35.37 -44.50 15.35
CA VAL A 180 36.36 -43.42 15.29
C VAL A 180 36.53 -42.93 13.84
N ASP A 181 36.63 -43.85 12.87
CA ASP A 181 36.75 -43.51 11.45
C ASP A 181 35.48 -42.81 10.93
N GLU A 182 34.30 -43.25 11.39
CA GLU A 182 33.02 -42.62 11.07
C GLU A 182 32.92 -41.22 11.68
N PHE A 183 33.30 -41.05 12.94
CA PHE A 183 33.43 -39.73 13.58
C PHE A 183 34.36 -38.82 12.77
N ILE A 184 35.57 -39.29 12.44
CA ILE A 184 36.56 -38.51 11.70
C ILE A 184 36.01 -38.10 10.33
N ARG A 185 35.32 -39.01 9.64
CA ARG A 185 34.68 -38.72 8.35
C ARG A 185 33.62 -37.63 8.51
N ASN A 186 32.66 -37.81 9.41
CA ASN A 186 31.53 -36.92 9.60
C ASN A 186 31.99 -35.53 10.09
N PHE A 187 32.91 -35.49 11.05
CA PHE A 187 33.50 -34.25 11.55
C PHE A 187 34.27 -33.50 10.45
N ARG A 188 35.09 -34.20 9.65
CA ARG A 188 35.78 -33.58 8.51
C ARG A 188 34.80 -33.03 7.48
N GLU A 189 33.70 -33.73 7.20
CA GLU A 189 32.66 -33.24 6.29
C GLU A 189 32.00 -31.97 6.82
N LEU A 190 31.64 -31.92 8.10
CA LEU A 190 31.06 -30.73 8.71
C LEU A 190 32.02 -29.53 8.67
N ARG A 191 33.30 -29.73 9.01
CA ARG A 191 34.32 -28.66 8.97
C ARG A 191 34.65 -28.22 7.54
N LYS A 192 34.65 -29.13 6.56
CA LYS A 192 34.79 -28.76 5.13
C LYS A 192 33.67 -27.83 4.69
N VAL A 193 32.43 -28.11 5.06
CA VAL A 193 31.28 -27.24 4.74
C VAL A 193 31.39 -25.90 5.45
N TYR A 194 31.78 -25.88 6.73
CA TYR A 194 32.03 -24.65 7.50
C TYR A 194 33.07 -23.77 6.80
N HIS A 195 34.27 -24.29 6.51
CA HIS A 195 35.35 -23.51 5.91
C HIS A 195 34.99 -23.01 4.51
N LYS A 196 34.27 -23.82 3.72
CA LYS A 196 33.73 -23.36 2.43
C LYS A 196 32.80 -22.16 2.63
N ARG A 197 31.81 -22.26 3.52
CA ARG A 197 30.87 -21.15 3.78
C ARG A 197 31.59 -19.91 4.34
N ALA A 198 32.54 -20.08 5.25
CA ALA A 198 33.33 -19.00 5.83
C ALA A 198 34.16 -18.24 4.77
N LEU A 199 34.87 -18.97 3.90
CA LEU A 199 35.62 -18.37 2.80
C LEU A 199 34.69 -17.60 1.83
N TRP A 200 33.52 -18.15 1.52
CA TRP A 200 32.54 -17.48 0.68
C TRP A 200 31.95 -16.23 1.35
N ALA A 201 31.67 -16.27 2.66
CA ALA A 201 31.18 -15.11 3.41
C ALA A 201 32.22 -13.99 3.48
N GLU A 202 33.51 -14.32 3.64
CA GLU A 202 34.59 -13.33 3.60
C GLU A 202 34.72 -12.68 2.23
N LYS A 203 34.74 -13.46 1.15
CA LYS A 203 34.81 -12.94 -0.23
C LYS A 203 33.61 -12.04 -0.53
N TRP A 204 32.41 -12.45 -0.10
CA TRP A 204 31.21 -11.63 -0.22
C TRP A 204 31.35 -10.33 0.56
N GLY A 205 31.78 -10.39 1.83
CA GLY A 205 31.98 -9.20 2.67
C GLY A 205 33.04 -8.23 2.15
N ARG A 206 34.02 -8.71 1.37
CA ARG A 206 35.03 -7.89 0.67
C ARG A 206 34.54 -7.30 -0.65
N GLY A 207 33.33 -7.63 -1.10
CA GLY A 207 32.80 -7.20 -2.40
C GLY A 207 33.43 -7.91 -3.60
N GLU A 208 34.16 -9.01 -3.38
CA GLU A 208 34.79 -9.82 -4.44
C GLU A 208 33.79 -10.74 -5.15
N VAL A 209 32.52 -10.73 -4.73
CA VAL A 209 31.43 -11.51 -5.34
C VAL A 209 30.67 -10.61 -6.31
N LEU A 210 30.96 -10.79 -7.60
CA LEU A 210 30.19 -10.20 -8.70
C LEU A 210 28.98 -11.08 -8.99
N TRP A 211 27.79 -10.53 -8.81
CA TRP A 211 26.56 -11.11 -9.33
C TRP A 211 26.49 -10.80 -10.82
N ARG A 212 26.11 -11.78 -11.65
CA ARG A 212 25.84 -11.50 -13.06
C ARG A 212 24.46 -10.85 -13.15
N ASP A 213 24.42 -9.69 -13.79
CA ASP A 213 23.17 -9.08 -14.23
C ASP A 213 22.73 -9.82 -15.51
N ASP A 214 21.92 -10.87 -15.36
CA ASP A 214 21.20 -11.48 -16.49
C ASP A 214 19.92 -10.68 -16.80
#